data_AF-A0A1Q7YXJ0-F1
#
_entry.id   AF-A0A1Q7YXJ0-F1
#
_cell.length_a   1.000
_cell.length_b   1.000
_cell.length_c   1.000
_cell.angle_alpha   90.00
_cell.angle_beta   90.00
_cell.angle_gamma   90.00
#
_symmetry.space_group_name_H-M   'P 1'
#
loop_
_entity.id
_entity.type
_entity.pdbx_description
1 polymer ?
#
loop_
_entity_poly.entity_id
_entity_poly.type
_entity_poly.pdbx_seq_one_letter_code
_entity_poly.pdbx_strand_id
1 'polypeptide(L)'
;MEQELAINLQQDQISYRTQVEIPVTTADFYFPVEPRPLLVFVDGPVHLKTSQMLKDEEIRSLLRKKGYRVLELSYDNYSDRKRDQLYREIRNNLGKE
;
A
#
# COMPACT_ATOMS: atom_id res chain seq x y z
N MET A 1 0.94 -4.66 15.91
CA MET A 1 1.27 -5.11 14.53
C MET A 1 1.77 -3.96 13.67
N GLU A 2 1.10 -2.80 13.66
CA GLU A 2 1.61 -1.58 13.02
C GLU A 2 2.93 -1.10 13.64
N GLN A 3 3.08 -1.20 14.97
CA GLN A 3 4.32 -0.83 15.65
C GLN A 3 5.55 -1.62 15.18
N GLU A 4 5.43 -2.92 14.93
CA GLU A 4 6.56 -3.72 14.46
C GLU A 4 6.88 -3.44 12.97
N LEU A 5 5.85 -3.22 12.15
CA LEU A 5 6.06 -2.77 10.77
C LEU A 5 6.73 -1.39 10.78
N ALA A 6 6.26 -0.49 11.64
CA ALA A 6 6.83 0.84 11.86
C ALA A 6 8.29 0.76 12.32
N ILE A 7 8.62 -0.13 13.27
CA ILE A 7 9.99 -0.36 13.75
C ILE A 7 10.89 -0.85 12.59
N ASN A 8 10.44 -1.83 11.82
CA ASN A 8 11.21 -2.35 10.69
C ASN A 8 11.39 -1.31 9.58
N LEU A 9 10.36 -0.53 9.26
CA LEU A 9 10.43 0.57 8.29
C LEU A 9 11.35 1.69 8.79
N GLN A 10 11.28 2.02 10.09
CA GLN A 10 12.12 3.03 10.71
C GLN A 10 13.59 2.60 10.79
N GLN A 11 13.86 1.31 11.05
CA GLN A 11 15.20 0.72 10.98
C GLN A 11 15.80 0.83 9.58
N ASP A 12 14.99 0.61 8.55
CA ASP A 12 15.39 0.71 7.15
C ASP A 12 15.37 2.18 6.63
N GLN A 13 15.13 3.16 7.52
CA GLN A 13 14.98 4.60 7.21
C GLN A 13 13.91 4.91 6.17
N ILE A 14 12.95 4.00 5.99
CA ILE A 14 11.83 4.17 5.06
C ILE A 14 10.83 5.12 5.69
N SER A 15 10.76 6.32 5.14
CA SER A 15 9.69 7.26 5.47
C SER A 15 8.38 6.74 4.90
N TYR A 16 7.32 6.77 5.70
CA TYR A 16 5.96 6.45 5.28
C TYR A 16 4.97 7.42 5.91
N ARG A 17 3.81 7.55 5.29
CA ARG A 17 2.67 8.34 5.75
C ARG A 17 1.44 7.46 5.70
N THR A 18 0.58 7.55 6.70
CA THR A 18 -0.69 6.83 6.73
C THR A 18 -1.83 7.76 6.35
N GLN A 19 -2.93 7.21 5.83
CA GLN A 19 -4.16 7.95 5.52
C GLN A 19 -3.91 9.18 4.64
N VAL A 20 -3.17 8.98 3.54
CA VAL A 20 -2.84 10.08 2.62
C VAL A 20 -3.98 10.28 1.64
N GLU A 21 -4.62 11.44 1.70
CA GLU A 21 -5.57 11.89 0.69
C GLU A 21 -4.84 12.18 -0.64
N ILE A 22 -5.19 11.42 -1.67
CA ILE A 22 -4.73 11.61 -3.04
C ILE A 22 -5.97 12.10 -3.82
N PRO A 23 -5.82 12.96 -4.84
CA PRO A 23 -6.95 13.49 -5.61
C PRO A 23 -7.93 12.45 -6.20
N VAL A 24 -7.53 11.18 -6.28
CA VAL A 24 -8.35 10.08 -6.82
C VAL A 24 -8.89 9.13 -5.74
N THR A 25 -8.26 9.04 -4.56
CA THR A 25 -8.65 8.16 -3.45
C THR A 25 -7.80 8.45 -2.20
N THR A 26 -8.17 7.92 -1.05
CA THR A 26 -7.33 7.96 0.16
C THR A 26 -6.53 6.67 0.27
N ALA A 27 -5.20 6.76 0.31
CA ALA A 27 -4.34 5.60 0.55
C ALA A 27 -4.13 5.37 2.04
N ASP A 28 -4.22 4.11 2.44
CA ASP A 28 -3.99 3.68 3.82
C ASP A 28 -2.53 3.91 4.23
N PHE A 29 -1.59 3.55 3.34
CA PHE A 29 -0.17 3.89 3.49
C PHE A 29 0.41 4.48 2.20
N TYR A 30 1.28 5.45 2.36
CA TYR A 30 2.03 6.13 1.32
C TYR A 30 3.50 6.13 1.69
N PHE A 31 4.31 5.54 0.82
CA PHE A 31 5.74 5.43 0.97
C PHE A 31 6.39 6.35 -0.08
N PRO A 32 6.90 7.54 0.31
CA PRO A 32 7.67 8.43 -0.57
C PRO A 32 9.05 7.85 -0.87
N VAL A 33 9.07 6.71 -1.55
CA VAL A 33 10.28 5.98 -1.88
C VAL A 33 10.75 6.36 -3.28
N GLU A 34 12.03 6.66 -3.43
CA GLU A 34 12.62 6.99 -4.73
C GLU A 34 13.06 5.71 -5.45
N PRO A 35 12.95 5.63 -6.79
CA PRO A 35 12.53 6.68 -7.74
C PRO A 35 11.00 6.76 -7.97
N ARG A 36 10.20 5.87 -7.38
CA ARG A 36 8.73 5.86 -7.55
C ARG A 36 8.02 5.60 -6.23
N PRO A 37 7.21 6.56 -5.73
CA PRO A 37 6.48 6.39 -4.49
C PRO A 37 5.50 5.20 -4.57
N LEU A 38 5.39 4.47 -3.46
CA LEU A 38 4.56 3.28 -3.31
C LEU A 38 3.32 3.61 -2.47
N LEU A 39 2.16 3.28 -2.99
CA LEU A 39 0.85 3.43 -2.35
C LEU A 39 0.34 2.06 -1.96
N VAL A 40 -0.11 1.91 -0.73
CA VAL A 40 -0.69 0.67 -0.22
C VAL A 40 -2.13 0.94 0.20
N PHE A 41 -3.04 0.16 -0.37
CA PHE A 41 -4.45 0.18 -0.08
C PHE A 41 -4.79 -1.06 0.75
N VAL A 42 -5.27 -0.86 1.97
CA VAL A 42 -5.74 -1.95 2.82
C VAL A 42 -7.25 -2.02 2.69
N ASP A 43 -7.72 -3.05 2.01
CA ASP A 43 -9.10 -3.24 1.63
C ASP A 43 -9.70 -4.37 2.47
N GLY A 44 -10.68 -4.04 3.31
CA GLY A 44 -11.39 -5.04 4.14
C GLY A 44 -12.53 -5.72 3.37
N PRO A 45 -13.12 -6.80 3.91
CA PRO A 45 -14.19 -7.55 3.22
C PRO A 45 -15.46 -6.69 3.00
N VAL A 46 -15.56 -5.53 3.66
CA VAL A 46 -16.62 -4.53 3.45
C VAL A 46 -16.55 -3.82 2.10
N HIS A 47 -15.44 -3.93 1.36
CA HIS A 47 -15.26 -3.38 0.01
C HIS A 47 -15.65 -4.37 -1.11
N LEU A 48 -16.16 -5.56 -0.79
CA LEU A 48 -16.70 -6.54 -1.74
C LEU A 48 -17.96 -6.09 -2.51
N LYS A 49 -18.37 -4.83 -2.42
CA LYS A 49 -19.36 -4.27 -3.35
C LYS A 49 -18.69 -4.14 -4.71
N THR A 50 -19.09 -4.98 -5.65
CA THR A 50 -18.55 -5.07 -7.02
C THR A 50 -18.41 -3.73 -7.74
N SER A 51 -19.26 -2.75 -7.43
CA SER A 51 -19.18 -1.38 -7.98
C SER A 51 -18.02 -0.53 -7.43
N GLN A 52 -17.52 -0.81 -6.22
CA GLN A 52 -16.33 -0.17 -5.67
C GLN A 52 -15.07 -0.79 -6.28
N MET A 53 -15.01 -2.12 -6.41
CA MET A 53 -13.88 -2.82 -7.03
C MET A 53 -13.51 -2.29 -8.41
N LEU A 54 -14.49 -1.98 -9.26
CA LEU A 54 -14.25 -1.39 -10.59
C LEU A 54 -13.67 0.02 -10.52
N LYS A 55 -14.14 0.84 -9.57
CA LYS A 55 -13.61 2.19 -9.34
C LYS A 55 -12.20 2.12 -8.78
N ASP A 56 -11.95 1.23 -7.84
CA ASP A 56 -10.64 0.97 -7.28
C ASP A 56 -9.65 0.50 -8.36
N GLU A 57 -10.05 -0.39 -9.27
CA GLU A 57 -9.20 -0.83 -10.38
C GLU A 57 -8.84 0.32 -11.35
N GLU A 58 -9.80 1.15 -11.72
CA GLU A 58 -9.59 2.36 -12.54
C GLU A 58 -8.62 3.34 -11.85
N ILE A 59 -8.83 3.59 -10.55
CA ILE A 59 -7.97 4.47 -9.75
C ILE A 59 -6.55 3.90 -9.66
N ARG A 60 -6.40 2.59 -9.47
CA ARG A 60 -5.08 1.93 -9.45
C ARG A 60 -4.38 2.05 -10.79
N SER A 61 -5.09 1.85 -11.89
CA SER A 61 -4.54 2.03 -13.23
C SER A 61 -4.08 3.47 -13.47
N LEU A 62 -4.86 4.46 -13.02
CA LEU A 62 -4.47 5.88 -13.08
C LEU A 62 -3.21 6.17 -12.26
N LEU A 63 -3.14 5.66 -11.03
CA LEU A 63 -1.98 5.83 -10.15
C LEU A 63 -0.72 5.19 -10.75
N ARG A 64 -0.83 3.97 -11.30
CA ARG A 64 0.27 3.29 -12.01
C ARG A 64 0.71 4.08 -13.24
N LYS A 65 -0.24 4.65 -13.99
CA LYS A 65 0.04 5.48 -15.17
C LYS A 65 0.70 6.82 -14.80
N LYS A 66 0.37 7.37 -13.61
CA LYS A 66 1.05 8.55 -13.03
C LYS A 66 2.46 8.25 -12.50
N GLY A 67 2.90 6.98 -12.52
CA GLY A 67 4.23 6.59 -12.07
C GLY A 67 4.30 6.17 -10.61
N TYR A 68 3.17 6.10 -9.90
CA TYR A 68 3.11 5.54 -8.56
C TYR A 68 3.09 4.01 -8.63
N ARG A 69 3.74 3.34 -7.69
CA ARG A 69 3.52 1.91 -7.48
C ARG A 69 2.31 1.75 -6.59
N VAL A 70 1.41 0.81 -6.91
CA VAL A 70 0.20 0.57 -6.14
C VAL A 70 0.18 -0.87 -5.69
N LEU A 71 -0.06 -1.08 -4.40
CA LEU A 71 -0.13 -2.37 -3.75
C LEU A 71 -1.48 -2.52 -3.06
N GLU A 72 -2.23 -3.54 -3.44
CA GLU A 72 -3.50 -3.87 -2.81
C GLU A 72 -3.29 -4.94 -1.76
N LEU A 73 -3.86 -4.74 -0.57
CA LEU A 73 -4.03 -5.76 0.43
C LEU A 73 -5.50 -5.97 0.74
N SER A 74 -6.09 -6.99 0.11
CA SER A 74 -7.37 -7.53 0.53
C SER A 74 -7.17 -8.35 1.81
N TYR A 75 -7.86 -7.98 2.88
CA TYR A 75 -7.84 -8.67 4.17
C TYR A 75 -9.19 -9.38 4.38
N ASP A 76 -9.16 -10.71 4.63
CA ASP A 76 -10.32 -11.49 5.13
C ASP A 76 -10.25 -11.77 6.65
N ASN A 77 -9.05 -12.05 7.22
CA ASN A 77 -8.69 -11.89 8.67
C ASN A 77 -7.32 -11.18 8.91
N TYR A 78 -7.18 -10.27 9.89
CA TYR A 78 -5.96 -9.46 10.11
C TYR A 78 -4.87 -10.40 10.64
N SER A 79 -4.04 -10.93 9.73
CA SER A 79 -3.06 -11.99 10.02
C SER A 79 -1.64 -11.54 9.76
N ASP A 80 -0.73 -11.87 10.68
CA ASP A 80 0.70 -11.57 10.60
C ASP A 80 1.37 -11.99 9.28
N ARG A 81 0.83 -13.02 8.61
CA ARG A 81 1.30 -13.47 7.28
C ARG A 81 1.11 -12.42 6.18
N LYS A 82 -0.02 -11.71 6.19
CA LYS A 82 -0.30 -10.64 5.21
C LYS A 82 0.61 -9.44 5.44
N ARG A 83 0.95 -9.16 6.71
CA ARG A 83 1.94 -8.15 7.08
C ARG A 83 3.35 -8.51 6.60
N ASP A 84 3.81 -9.75 6.82
CA ASP A 84 5.13 -10.18 6.32
C ASP A 84 5.20 -10.12 4.80
N GLN A 85 4.12 -10.52 4.13
CA GLN A 85 4.00 -10.40 2.68
C GLN A 85 4.06 -8.93 2.21
N LEU A 86 3.36 -8.01 2.89
CA LEU A 86 3.44 -6.58 2.61
C LEU A 86 4.86 -6.06 2.81
N TYR A 87 5.49 -6.37 3.95
CA TYR A 87 6.85 -5.93 4.25
C TYR A 87 7.84 -6.46 3.21
N ARG A 88 7.71 -7.73 2.82
CA ARG A 88 8.54 -8.34 1.78
C ARG A 88 8.34 -7.70 0.42
N GLU A 89 7.10 -7.39 0.04
CA GLU A 89 6.79 -6.71 -1.22
C GLU A 89 7.29 -5.25 -1.22
N ILE A 90 7.10 -4.51 -0.13
CA ILE A 90 7.66 -3.16 0.05
C ILE A 90 9.17 -3.24 -0.09
N ARG A 91 9.83 -4.14 0.65
CA ARG A 91 11.28 -4.33 0.61
C ARG A 91 11.80 -4.78 -0.75
N ASN A 92 11.08 -5.66 -1.46
CA ASN A 92 11.43 -6.07 -2.83
C ASN A 92 11.26 -4.94 -3.84
N ASN A 93 10.29 -4.05 -3.63
CA ASN A 93 10.12 -2.85 -4.44
C ASN A 93 11.15 -1.77 -4.11
N LEU A 94 11.58 -1.68 -2.86
CA LEU A 94 12.61 -0.75 -2.38
C LEU A 94 14.03 -1.17 -2.74
N GLY A 95 14.33 -2.45 -2.62
CA GLY A 95 15.68 -3.02 -2.79
C GLY A 95 15.99 -3.49 -4.21
N LYS A 96 15.18 -3.13 -5.22
CA LYS A 96 15.55 -3.34 -6.62
C LYS A 96 16.32 -2.14 -7.15
N GLU A 97 17.60 -2.12 -6.79
CA GLU A 97 18.67 -1.54 -7.61
C GLU A 97 18.79 -2.27 -8.96
#